data_AF-A0A9E1Z160-F1
#
_entry.id   AF-A0A9E1Z160-F1
#
_cell.length_a   1.000
_cell.length_b   1.000
_cell.length_c   1.000
_cell.angle_alpha   90.00
_cell.angle_beta   90.00
_cell.angle_gamma   90.00
#
_symmetry.space_group_name_H-M   'P 1'
#
loop_
_entity.id
_entity.type
_entity.pdbx_description
1 polymer ?
#
loop_
_entity_poly.entity_id
_entity_poly.type
_entity_poly.pdbx_seq_one_letter_code
_entity_poly.pdbx_strand_id
1 'polypeptide(L)' 'MLSFQINIDAMQALCDKGFDQKFGACRLKRVIQHKLENPIATRILRGDHPSGNLI' A
#
# COMPACT_ATOMS: atom_id res chain seq x y z
N MET A 1 -1.94 -2.70 17.24
CA MET A 1 -1.23 -1.79 16.33
C MET A 1 -0.82 -2.62 15.12
N LEU A 2 -1.22 -2.26 13.91
CA LEU A 2 -0.89 -3.01 12.68
C LEU A 2 0.41 -2.42 12.11
N SER A 3 1.41 -3.25 11.83
CA SER A 3 2.72 -2.83 11.34
C SER A 3 2.98 -3.48 9.99
N PHE A 4 3.39 -2.68 9.00
CA PHE A 4 3.68 -3.14 7.65
C PHE A 4 5.14 -2.89 7.29
N GLN A 5 5.81 -3.88 6.71
CA GLN A 5 7.11 -3.70 6.09
C GLN A 5 7.00 -3.83 4.57
N ILE A 6 7.43 -2.79 3.87
CA ILE A 6 7.47 -2.76 2.42
C ILE A 6 8.91 -2.96 1.97
N ASN A 7 9.12 -3.92 1.06
CA ASN A 7 10.42 -4.14 0.46
C ASN A 7 10.76 -3.05 -0.56
N ILE A 8 12.05 -2.78 -0.77
CA ILE A 8 12.55 -1.69 -1.62
C ILE A 8 12.05 -1.83 -3.07
N ASP A 9 12.01 -3.05 -3.60
CA ASP A 9 11.51 -3.33 -4.96
C ASP A 9 10.02 -2.99 -5.11
N ALA A 10 9.22 -3.25 -4.08
CA ALA A 10 7.81 -2.90 -4.07
C ALA A 10 7.62 -1.38 -4.00
N MET A 11 8.48 -0.69 -3.26
CA MET A 11 8.50 0.78 -3.21
C MET A 11 8.87 1.39 -4.55
N GLN A 12 9.86 0.84 -5.26
CA GLN A 12 10.19 1.25 -6.64
C GLN A 12 9.01 0.99 -7.60
N ALA A 13 8.40 -0.19 -7.55
CA ALA A 13 7.25 -0.50 -8.40
C ALA A 13 6.03 0.42 -8.14
N LEU A 14 5.86 0.90 -6.90
CA LEU A 14 4.86 1.89 -6.56
C LEU A 14 5.24 3.26 -7.12
N CYS A 15 6.51 3.68 -6.99
CA CYS A 15 7.03 4.90 -7.59
C CYS A 15 6.84 4.89 -9.11
N ASP A 16 7.21 3.84 -9.82
CA ASP A 16 7.06 3.76 -11.28
C ASP A 16 5.59 3.85 -11.73
N LYS A 17 4.65 3.32 -10.93
CA LYS A 17 3.21 3.36 -11.24
C LYS A 17 2.51 4.63 -10.76
N GLY A 18 3.05 5.30 -9.75
CA GLY A 18 2.42 6.42 -9.06
C GLY A 18 3.08 7.77 -9.30
N PHE A 19 4.30 7.77 -9.84
CA PHE A 19 5.02 8.96 -10.24
C PHE A 19 4.59 9.34 -11.66
N ASP A 20 3.96 10.50 -11.79
CA ASP A 20 3.66 11.08 -13.09
C ASP A 20 4.43 12.38 -13.24
N GLN A 21 5.16 12.53 -14.34
CA GLN A 21 6.00 13.70 -14.61
C GLN A 21 5.19 15.01 -14.57
N LYS A 22 3.87 14.98 -14.85
CA LYS A 22 2.96 16.13 -14.75
C LYS A 22 2.37 16.37 -13.36
N PHE A 23 2.25 15.34 -12.51
CA PHE A 23 1.54 15.43 -11.22
C PHE A 23 2.42 15.14 -9.99
N GLY A 24 3.69 14.80 -10.19
CA GLY A 24 4.63 14.43 -9.14
C GLY A 24 4.14 13.24 -8.31
N ALA A 25 4.53 13.20 -7.03
CA ALA A 25 4.17 12.13 -6.10
C ALA A 25 2.70 12.18 -5.61
N CYS A 26 1.87 13.13 -6.04
CA CYS A 26 0.47 13.19 -5.61
C CYS A 26 -0.35 11.96 -6.03
N ARG A 27 -0.03 11.37 -7.19
CA ARG A 27 -0.65 10.11 -7.62
C ARG A 27 -0.12 8.89 -6.86
N LEU A 28 1.08 8.97 -6.30
CA LEU A 28 1.70 7.87 -5.55
C LEU A 28 0.87 7.46 -4.34
N LYS A 29 0.40 8.44 -3.54
CA LYS A 29 -0.44 8.18 -2.36
C LYS A 29 -1.73 7.43 -2.74
N ARG A 30 -2.33 7.78 -3.88
CA ARG A 30 -3.56 7.14 -4.37
C ARG A 30 -3.31 5.72 -4.87
N VAL A 31 -2.17 5.48 -5.53
CA VAL A 31 -1.75 4.14 -5.96
C VAL A 31 -1.49 3.25 -4.76
N ILE A 32 -0.79 3.75 -3.74
CA ILE A 32 -0.57 3.04 -2.47
C ILE A 32 -1.90 2.67 -1.82
N GLN A 33 -2.83 3.62 -1.71
CA GLN A 33 -4.15 3.35 -1.16
C GLN A 33 -4.90 2.26 -1.93
N HIS A 34 -4.99 2.37 -3.25
CA HIS A 34 -5.74 1.41 -4.05
C HIS A 34 -5.10 0.03 -4.12
N LYS A 35 -3.76 -0.04 -4.17
CA LYS A 35 -3.03 -1.30 -4.38
C LYS A 35 -2.66 -2.00 -3.08
N LEU A 36 -2.54 -1.26 -1.98
CA LEU A 36 -2.10 -1.79 -0.69
C LEU A 36 -3.18 -1.62 0.38
N GLU A 37 -3.56 -0.39 0.73
CA GLU A 37 -4.47 -0.15 1.86
C GLU A 37 -5.86 -0.77 1.65
N ASN A 38 -6.47 -0.59 0.48
CA ASN A 38 -7.81 -1.12 0.18
C ASN A 38 -7.88 -2.66 0.24
N PRO A 39 -6.98 -3.42 -0.42
CA PRO A 39 -7.00 -4.88 -0.32
C PRO A 39 -6.67 -5.38 1.10
N ILE A 40 -5.79 -4.68 1.83
CA ILE A 40 -5.52 -4.99 3.24
C ILE A 40 -6.77 -4.75 4.09
N ALA A 41 -7.43 -3.59 3.97
CA ALA A 41 -8.66 -3.29 4.67
C ALA A 41 -9.75 -4.33 4.38
N THR A 42 -9.85 -4.76 3.13
CA THR A 42 -10.81 -5.82 2.73
C THR A 42 -10.48 -7.16 3.41
N ARG A 43 -9.20 -7.54 3.50
CA ARG A 43 -8.76 -8.78 4.18
C ARG A 43 -8.95 -8.70 5.70
N ILE A 44 -8.71 -7.54 6.30
CA ILE A 44 -8.99 -7.29 7.72
C ILE A 44 -10.48 -7.43 7.99
N LEU A 45 -11.34 -6.82 7.17
CA LEU A 45 -12.80 -6.92 7.30
C LEU A 45 -13.31 -8.35 7.10
N ARG A 46 -12.60 -9.18 6.33
CA ARG A 46 -12.88 -10.63 6.17
C ARG A 46 -12.44 -11.47 7.36
N GLY A 47 -11.66 -10.92 8.30
CA GLY A 47 -11.15 -11.64 9.46
C GLY A 47 -9.86 -12.42 9.19
N ASP A 48 -9.21 -12.25 8.03
CA ASP A 48 -8.00 -12.98 7.65
C ASP A 48 -6.76 -12.52 8.45
N HIS A 49 -6.79 -11.34 9.05
CA HIS A 49 -5.68 -10.78 9.83
C HIS A 49 -6.12 -10.40 11.24
N PRO A 50 -5.76 -11.19 12.28
CA PRO A 50 -6.00 -10.81 13.66
C PRO A 50 -5.18 -9.58 14.07
N SER A 51 -5.73 -8.80 14.99
CA SER A 51 -5.16 -7.57 15.52
C SER A 51 -3.74 -7.78 16.04
N GLY A 52 -2.76 -7.05 15.49
CA GLY A 52 -1.35 -7.13 15.92
C GLY A 52 -0.45 -7.98 15.01
N ASN A 53 -0.97 -8.48 13.89
CA ASN A 53 -0.15 -9.18 12.92
C ASN A 53 0.76 -8.22 12.13
N LEU A 54 2.00 -8.64 11.90
CA LEU A 54 2.97 -7.95 11.06
C LEU A 54 2.79 -8.47 9.63
N ILE A 55 2.63 -7.55 8.68
CA ILE A 55 2.38 -7.88 7.27
C ILE A 55 3.48 -7.30 6.38
#